data_AF-A0A267MKM0-F1
#
_entry.id   AF-A0A267MKM0-F1
#
_cell.length_a   1.000
_cell.length_b   1.000
_cell.length_c   1.000
_cell.angle_alpha   90.00
_cell.angle_beta   90.00
_cell.angle_gamma   90.00
#
_symmetry.space_group_name_H-M   'P 1'
#
loop_
_entity.id
_entity.type
_entity.pdbx_description
1 polymer ?
#
loop_
_entity_poly.entity_id
_entity_poly.type
_entity_poly.pdbx_seq_one_letter_code
_entity_poly.pdbx_strand_id
1 'polypeptide(L)'
;MLSENTIKKSIELAKEQSYFNKLNEEYKKIDGGKCAGCTNCCAESVHTYYVEFLNIYDYLMKNKDVYDILIPKIKKYYFEELYKNNKCPFLNEKGQCHIYEVRPLVCRLFGHYTEDEHEKNYMNVLETNKSIKKYLKEEYDLTVPEDVVNKKISYCSEFSTDSRLSKEDRLEIQENILNIDSKYFIMELIDEDYMNLGLVDWFMYKLYGTDIFNEKINRAKEICR
;
A
#
# COMPACT_ATOMS: atom_id res chain seq x y z
N MET A 1 -16.07 -8.60 -6.15
CA MET A 1 -15.28 -7.67 -6.99
C MET A 1 -15.63 -6.26 -6.60
N LEU A 2 -14.64 -5.43 -6.26
CA LEU A 2 -14.85 -4.01 -6.01
C LEU A 2 -15.28 -3.35 -7.33
N SER A 3 -16.60 -3.20 -7.50
CA SER A 3 -17.16 -2.81 -8.79
C SER A 3 -16.83 -1.36 -9.13
N GLU A 4 -16.70 -1.03 -10.41
CA GLU A 4 -16.51 0.36 -10.86
C GLU A 4 -17.63 1.28 -10.34
N ASN A 5 -18.85 0.75 -10.23
CA ASN A 5 -19.99 1.47 -9.65
C ASN A 5 -19.81 1.73 -8.15
N THR A 6 -19.32 0.75 -7.40
CA THR A 6 -19.01 0.88 -5.97
C THR A 6 -17.95 1.97 -5.76
N ILE A 7 -16.84 1.92 -6.50
CA ILE A 7 -15.76 2.92 -6.42
C ILE A 7 -16.31 4.32 -6.73
N LYS A 8 -17.10 4.48 -7.80
CA LYS A 8 -17.71 5.77 -8.15
C LYS A 8 -18.60 6.31 -7.04
N LYS A 9 -19.50 5.49 -6.50
CA LYS A 9 -20.35 5.85 -5.36
C LYS A 9 -19.53 6.23 -4.13
N SER A 10 -18.46 5.49 -3.83
CA SER A 10 -17.58 5.80 -2.71
C SER A 10 -16.83 7.12 -2.91
N ILE A 11 -16.41 7.45 -4.14
CA ILE A 11 -15.78 8.74 -4.47
C ILE A 11 -16.78 9.89 -4.35
N GLU A 12 -18.01 9.71 -4.83
CA GLU A 12 -19.09 10.70 -4.69
C GLU A 12 -19.38 10.97 -3.21
N LEU A 13 -19.55 9.92 -2.41
CA LEU A 13 -19.69 10.01 -0.96
C LEU A 13 -18.50 10.74 -0.32
N ALA A 14 -17.27 10.41 -0.71
CA ALA A 14 -16.07 11.05 -0.17
C ALA A 14 -16.05 12.57 -0.44
N LYS A 15 -16.54 12.99 -1.60
CA LYS A 15 -16.67 14.40 -1.98
C LYS A 15 -17.79 15.08 -1.19
N GLU A 16 -18.97 14.48 -1.11
CA GLU A 16 -20.13 15.00 -0.36
C GLU A 16 -19.84 15.16 1.13
N GLN A 17 -19.18 14.17 1.74
CA GLN A 17 -18.87 14.16 3.17
C GLN A 17 -17.51 14.79 3.52
N SER A 18 -16.84 15.37 2.52
CA SER A 18 -15.52 16.00 2.65
C SER A 18 -14.44 15.07 3.23
N TYR A 19 -14.54 13.76 2.98
CA TYR A 19 -13.57 12.79 3.49
C TYR A 19 -12.16 13.00 2.92
N PHE A 20 -12.03 13.42 1.67
CA PHE A 20 -10.71 13.78 1.11
C PHE A 20 -10.12 15.03 1.79
N ASN A 21 -10.96 15.99 2.19
CA ASN A 21 -10.47 17.16 2.93
C ASN A 21 -9.99 16.75 4.32
N LYS A 22 -10.75 15.93 5.04
CA LYS A 22 -10.36 15.38 6.35
C LYS A 22 -9.08 14.56 6.27
N LEU A 23 -8.95 13.69 5.25
CA LEU A 23 -7.71 12.95 5.00
C LEU A 23 -6.51 13.90 4.80
N ASN A 24 -6.68 14.94 3.99
CA ASN A 24 -5.63 15.92 3.75
C ASN A 24 -5.31 16.77 5.00
N GLU A 25 -6.29 17.04 5.86
CA GLU A 25 -6.07 17.69 7.16
C GLU A 25 -5.21 16.83 8.08
N GLU A 26 -5.45 15.53 8.15
CA GLU A 26 -4.58 14.59 8.87
C GLU A 26 -3.16 14.55 8.28
N TYR A 27 -3.03 14.55 6.95
CA TYR A 27 -1.72 14.57 6.31
C TYR A 27 -0.93 15.86 6.57
N LYS A 28 -1.59 17.02 6.71
CA LYS A 28 -0.93 18.28 7.07
C LYS A 28 -0.28 18.23 8.45
N LYS A 29 -0.76 17.38 9.36
CA LYS A 29 -0.10 17.15 10.66
C LYS A 29 1.29 16.50 10.51
N ILE A 30 1.61 15.94 9.33
CA ILE A 30 2.86 15.23 9.02
C ILE A 30 3.88 16.14 8.29
N ASP A 31 3.49 17.33 7.82
CA ASP A 31 4.27 18.16 6.87
C ASP A 31 5.62 18.72 7.38
N GLY A 32 6.06 18.35 8.59
CA GLY A 32 7.42 18.66 9.09
C GLY A 32 8.55 17.89 8.40
N GLY A 33 8.23 16.81 7.68
CA GLY A 33 9.19 15.85 7.14
C GLY A 33 9.54 15.98 5.66
N LYS A 34 10.84 16.05 5.33
CA LYS A 34 11.38 16.02 3.96
C LYS A 34 12.06 14.69 3.66
N CYS A 35 11.54 14.00 2.65
CA CYS A 35 12.16 12.82 2.06
C CYS A 35 13.31 13.24 1.12
N ALA A 36 14.46 12.56 1.20
CA ALA A 36 15.61 12.80 0.32
C ALA A 36 15.40 12.32 -1.13
N GLY A 37 14.35 11.54 -1.40
CA GLY A 37 14.04 11.04 -2.74
C GLY A 37 14.94 9.89 -3.22
N CYS A 38 15.68 9.22 -2.32
CA CYS A 38 16.63 8.16 -2.66
C CYS A 38 16.00 6.83 -3.11
N THR A 39 14.68 6.68 -3.01
CA THR A 39 13.89 5.48 -3.41
C THR A 39 14.14 4.20 -2.62
N ASN A 40 14.94 4.25 -1.55
CA ASN A 40 15.29 3.07 -0.74
C ASN A 40 14.07 2.46 -0.04
N CYS A 41 13.15 3.28 0.47
CA CYS A 41 11.90 2.83 1.08
C CYS A 41 10.82 2.42 0.07
N CYS A 42 10.97 2.77 -1.20
CA CYS A 42 9.98 2.52 -2.26
C CYS A 42 10.16 1.11 -2.84
N ALA A 43 9.96 0.09 -2.02
CA ALA A 43 10.24 -1.30 -2.38
C ALA A 43 9.07 -2.26 -2.16
N GLU A 44 8.04 -1.90 -1.40
CA GLU A 44 6.95 -2.83 -1.03
C GLU A 44 5.57 -2.24 -1.28
N SER A 45 4.57 -3.11 -1.45
CA SER A 45 3.17 -2.74 -1.31
C SER A 45 2.92 -2.43 0.16
N VAL A 46 2.40 -1.24 0.43
CA VAL A 46 2.13 -0.80 1.81
C VAL A 46 0.64 -0.89 2.10
N HIS A 47 0.29 -1.14 3.36
CA HIS A 47 -1.09 -1.00 3.80
C HIS A 47 -1.65 0.36 3.37
N THR A 48 -2.87 0.36 2.86
CA THR A 48 -3.55 1.55 2.34
C THR A 48 -5.01 1.48 2.74
N TYR A 49 -5.47 2.50 3.45
CA TYR A 49 -6.89 2.62 3.81
C TYR A 49 -7.75 2.82 2.55
N TYR A 50 -9.01 2.43 2.60
CA TYR A 50 -9.91 2.54 1.46
C TYR A 50 -10.07 4.00 1.02
N VAL A 51 -10.22 4.95 1.94
CA VAL A 51 -10.26 6.39 1.60
C VAL A 51 -9.00 6.86 0.86
N GLU A 52 -7.83 6.31 1.21
CA GLU A 52 -6.57 6.64 0.53
C GLU A 52 -6.54 6.06 -0.87
N PHE A 53 -6.97 4.79 -1.04
CA PHE A 53 -7.14 4.19 -2.35
C PHE A 53 -8.09 5.00 -3.24
N LEU A 54 -9.24 5.43 -2.72
CA LEU A 54 -10.19 6.25 -3.46
C LEU A 54 -9.58 7.60 -3.89
N ASN A 55 -8.80 8.24 -3.01
CA ASN A 55 -8.10 9.49 -3.32
C ASN A 55 -7.06 9.29 -4.43
N ILE A 56 -6.28 8.21 -4.34
CA ILE A 56 -5.30 7.83 -5.37
C ILE A 56 -5.99 7.51 -6.69
N TYR A 57 -7.08 6.75 -6.65
CA TYR A 57 -7.82 6.37 -7.85
C TYR A 57 -8.46 7.60 -8.53
N ASP A 58 -9.12 8.49 -7.77
CA ASP A 58 -9.69 9.74 -8.31
C ASP A 58 -8.58 10.64 -8.93
N TYR A 59 -7.40 10.71 -8.29
CA TYR A 59 -6.23 11.38 -8.86
C TYR A 59 -5.78 10.74 -10.19
N LEU A 60 -5.65 9.42 -10.26
CA LEU A 60 -5.23 8.72 -11.48
C LEU A 60 -6.27 8.82 -12.59
N MET A 61 -7.56 8.83 -12.28
CA MET A 61 -8.62 9.01 -13.28
C MET A 61 -8.62 10.42 -13.88
N LYS A 62 -8.14 11.42 -13.13
CA LYS A 62 -7.87 12.78 -13.65
C LYS A 62 -6.56 12.88 -14.45
N ASN A 63 -5.66 11.90 -14.31
CA ASN A 63 -4.35 11.82 -14.96
C ASN A 63 -4.24 10.47 -15.70
N LYS A 64 -5.11 10.27 -16.70
CA LYS A 64 -5.33 8.95 -17.33
C LYS A 64 -4.07 8.38 -17.98
N ASP A 65 -3.22 9.23 -18.53
CA ASP A 65 -1.91 8.87 -19.08
C ASP A 65 -1.02 8.20 -18.03
N VAL A 66 -1.01 8.71 -16.80
CA VAL A 66 -0.29 8.11 -15.66
C VAL A 66 -0.92 6.77 -15.29
N TYR A 67 -2.25 6.68 -15.25
CA TYR A 67 -2.96 5.42 -14.97
C TYR A 67 -2.56 4.33 -15.97
N ASP A 68 -2.59 4.63 -17.26
CA ASP A 68 -2.29 3.68 -18.34
C ASP A 68 -0.82 3.18 -18.27
N ILE A 69 0.11 4.03 -17.80
CA ILE A 69 1.51 3.65 -17.54
C ILE A 69 1.63 2.73 -16.30
N LEU A 70 0.88 3.03 -15.24
CA LEU A 70 1.03 2.33 -13.95
C LEU A 70 0.41 0.94 -13.94
N ILE A 71 -0.74 0.73 -14.58
CA ILE A 71 -1.48 -0.54 -14.49
C ILE A 71 -0.65 -1.76 -14.93
N PRO A 72 0.07 -1.75 -16.08
CA PRO A 72 0.95 -2.86 -16.44
C PRO A 72 2.03 -3.13 -15.39
N LYS A 73 2.58 -2.09 -14.76
CA LYS A 73 3.62 -2.20 -13.74
C LYS A 73 3.09 -2.76 -12.42
N ILE A 74 1.89 -2.34 -12.02
CA ILE A 74 1.18 -2.86 -10.84
C ILE A 74 0.90 -4.36 -11.03
N LYS A 75 0.34 -4.76 -12.18
CA LYS A 75 0.11 -6.18 -12.52
C LYS A 75 1.40 -6.98 -12.45
N LYS A 76 2.46 -6.49 -13.08
CA LYS A 76 3.77 -7.14 -13.08
C LYS A 76 4.31 -7.31 -11.65
N TYR A 77 4.28 -6.24 -10.85
CA TYR A 77 4.73 -6.27 -9.46
C TYR A 77 3.98 -7.36 -8.66
N TYR A 78 2.65 -7.37 -8.72
CA TYR A 78 1.81 -8.30 -7.97
C TYR A 78 2.09 -9.78 -8.30
N PHE A 79 2.27 -10.10 -9.59
CA PHE A 79 2.54 -11.47 -10.00
C PHE A 79 4.00 -11.91 -9.78
N GLU A 80 4.93 -10.96 -9.63
CA GLU A 80 6.36 -11.25 -9.41
C GLU A 80 6.76 -11.30 -7.92
N GLU A 81 5.97 -10.72 -7.02
CA GLU A 81 6.39 -10.50 -5.63
C GLU A 81 6.61 -11.78 -4.80
N LEU A 82 6.15 -12.94 -5.27
CA LEU A 82 6.43 -14.24 -4.62
C LEU A 82 7.80 -14.83 -4.96
N TYR A 83 8.50 -14.31 -5.96
CA TYR A 83 9.80 -14.85 -6.39
C TYR A 83 10.84 -13.79 -6.70
N LYS A 84 10.48 -12.51 -6.64
CA LYS A 84 11.41 -11.43 -6.89
C LYS A 84 11.10 -10.18 -6.09
N ASN A 85 12.17 -9.59 -5.54
CA ASN A 85 12.14 -8.26 -4.97
C ASN A 85 12.07 -7.20 -6.07
N ASN A 86 10.92 -6.56 -6.20
CA ASN A 86 10.72 -5.44 -7.10
C ASN A 86 10.76 -4.10 -6.37
N LYS A 87 11.08 -3.03 -7.11
CA LYS A 87 10.84 -1.66 -6.67
C LYS A 87 9.35 -1.33 -6.76
N CYS A 88 8.92 -0.32 -6.02
CA CYS A 88 7.53 0.12 -6.01
C CYS A 88 7.05 0.45 -7.45
N PRO A 89 5.90 -0.09 -7.90
CA PRO A 89 5.45 0.06 -9.29
C PRO A 89 5.04 1.51 -9.62
N PHE A 90 4.87 2.36 -8.60
CA PHE A 90 4.52 3.77 -8.75
C PHE A 90 5.71 4.69 -9.06
N LEU A 91 6.95 4.20 -9.00
CA LEU A 91 8.14 4.97 -9.39
C LEU A 91 8.30 5.07 -10.91
N ASN A 92 8.65 6.24 -11.45
CA ASN A 92 9.10 6.37 -12.83
C ASN A 92 10.55 5.91 -12.99
N GLU A 93 11.06 5.95 -14.23
CA GLU A 93 12.44 5.54 -14.55
C GLU A 93 13.50 6.41 -13.86
N LYS A 94 13.15 7.64 -13.49
CA LYS A 94 13.99 8.57 -12.73
C LYS A 94 13.86 8.41 -11.20
N GLY A 95 13.08 7.43 -10.73
CA GLY A 95 12.84 7.20 -9.31
C GLY A 95 11.83 8.15 -8.65
N GLN A 96 11.07 8.93 -9.43
CA GLN A 96 10.03 9.83 -8.89
C GLN A 96 8.70 9.08 -8.76
N CYS A 97 7.97 9.30 -7.67
CA CYS A 97 6.67 8.65 -7.46
C CYS A 97 5.56 9.38 -8.23
N HIS A 98 4.83 8.67 -9.10
CA HIS A 98 3.71 9.23 -9.86
C HIS A 98 2.52 9.66 -9.01
N ILE A 99 2.39 9.12 -7.80
CA ILE A 99 1.30 9.42 -6.86
C ILE A 99 1.81 10.17 -5.63
N TYR A 100 2.96 10.88 -5.74
CA TYR A 100 3.63 11.48 -4.58
C TYR A 100 2.70 12.37 -3.75
N GLU A 101 1.89 13.21 -4.39
CA GLU A 101 0.95 14.13 -3.72
C GLU A 101 -0.16 13.41 -2.95
N VAL A 102 -0.60 12.25 -3.46
CA VAL A 102 -1.68 11.44 -2.89
C VAL A 102 -1.17 10.14 -2.27
N ARG A 103 0.12 10.06 -1.93
CA ARG A 103 0.74 8.86 -1.38
C ARG A 103 0.09 8.43 -0.05
N PRO A 104 -0.01 7.12 0.25
CA PRO A 104 -0.60 6.63 1.49
C PRO A 104 0.15 7.07 2.75
N LEU A 105 -0.53 6.97 3.89
CA LEU A 105 -0.04 7.32 5.23
C LEU A 105 1.27 6.61 5.55
N VAL A 106 1.37 5.31 5.27
CA VAL A 106 2.59 4.52 5.53
C VAL A 106 3.81 5.15 4.84
N CYS A 107 3.65 5.62 3.60
CA CYS A 107 4.73 6.30 2.87
C CYS A 107 5.08 7.67 3.47
N ARG A 108 4.11 8.36 4.08
CA ARG A 108 4.33 9.66 4.76
C ARG A 108 5.03 9.48 6.11
N LEU A 109 4.64 8.44 6.86
CA LEU A 109 5.15 8.17 8.19
C LEU A 109 6.51 7.46 8.22
N PHE A 110 6.93 6.82 7.12
CA PHE A 110 8.16 6.02 7.08
C PHE A 110 9.37 6.73 7.70
N GLY A 111 9.55 8.01 7.37
CA GLY A 111 10.64 8.82 7.87
C GLY A 111 10.57 9.16 9.36
N HIS A 112 9.39 9.06 10.01
CA HIS A 112 9.19 9.45 11.41
C HIS A 112 9.48 8.33 12.41
N TYR A 113 9.58 7.06 11.98
CA TYR A 113 9.93 5.96 12.88
C TYR A 113 11.34 6.11 13.42
N THR A 114 11.55 5.71 14.67
CA THR A 114 12.91 5.55 15.21
C THR A 114 13.55 4.29 14.64
N GLU A 115 14.87 4.15 14.78
CA GLU A 115 15.58 2.95 14.37
C GLU A 115 15.09 1.70 15.12
N ASP A 116 14.83 1.82 16.42
CA ASP A 116 14.26 0.74 17.24
C ASP A 116 12.86 0.31 16.78
N GLU A 117 11.99 1.28 16.44
CA GLU A 117 10.65 0.98 15.91
C GLU A 117 10.73 0.31 14.54
N HIS A 118 11.64 0.79 13.69
CA HIS A 118 11.90 0.22 12.39
C HIS A 118 12.39 -1.23 12.50
N GLU A 119 13.31 -1.54 13.42
CA GLU A 119 13.80 -2.89 13.64
C GLU A 119 12.71 -3.82 14.17
N LYS A 120 11.91 -3.37 15.14
CA LYS A 120 10.75 -4.13 15.64
C LYS A 120 9.75 -4.43 14.53
N ASN A 121 9.45 -3.46 13.68
CA ASN A 121 8.57 -3.65 12.53
C ASN A 121 9.14 -4.69 11.56
N TYR A 122 10.44 -4.61 11.24
CA TYR A 122 11.09 -5.61 10.38
C TYR A 122 10.98 -7.02 10.94
N MET A 123 11.18 -7.21 12.26
CA MET A 123 11.06 -8.53 12.88
C MET A 123 9.64 -9.09 12.75
N ASN A 124 8.61 -8.26 12.91
CA ASN A 124 7.21 -8.67 12.70
C ASN A 124 6.96 -9.07 11.24
N VAL A 125 7.40 -8.24 10.28
CA VAL A 125 7.27 -8.54 8.84
C VAL A 125 7.98 -9.84 8.48
N LEU A 126 9.18 -10.07 9.02
CA LEU A 126 9.94 -11.30 8.79
C LEU A 126 9.22 -12.54 9.32
N GLU A 127 8.59 -12.45 10.50
CA GLU A 127 7.79 -13.53 11.07
C GLU A 127 6.55 -13.83 10.20
N THR A 128 5.84 -12.79 9.73
CA THR A 128 4.72 -12.92 8.80
C THR A 128 5.17 -13.57 7.48
N ASN A 129 6.28 -13.10 6.89
CA ASN A 129 6.81 -13.64 5.64
C ASN A 129 7.19 -15.12 5.75
N LYS A 130 7.79 -15.53 6.87
CA LYS A 130 8.10 -16.95 7.16
C LYS A 130 6.83 -17.79 7.28
N SER A 131 5.80 -17.26 7.93
CA SER A 131 4.50 -17.93 8.06
C SER A 131 3.82 -18.10 6.69
N ILE A 132 3.81 -17.04 5.87
CA ILE A 132 3.28 -17.07 4.51
C ILE A 132 4.06 -18.07 3.64
N LYS A 133 5.40 -18.06 3.69
CA LYS A 133 6.24 -19.03 2.97
C LYS A 133 5.86 -20.47 3.33
N LYS A 134 5.70 -20.76 4.62
CA LYS A 134 5.31 -22.09 5.09
C LYS A 134 3.94 -22.48 4.54
N TYR A 135 2.95 -21.60 4.68
CA TYR A 135 1.60 -21.79 4.16
C TYR A 135 1.60 -22.05 2.63
N LEU A 136 2.33 -21.24 1.85
CA LEU A 136 2.43 -21.41 0.41
C LEU A 136 3.07 -22.74 0.01
N LYS A 137 4.04 -23.23 0.79
CA LYS A 137 4.66 -24.54 0.56
C LYS A 137 3.72 -25.69 0.90
N GLU A 138 3.02 -25.61 2.03
CA GLU A 138 2.13 -26.67 2.52
C GLU A 138 0.86 -26.81 1.67
N GLU A 139 0.22 -25.69 1.32
CA GLU A 139 -1.08 -25.71 0.61
C GLU A 139 -0.94 -25.75 -0.92
N TYR A 140 0.12 -25.18 -1.47
CA TYR A 140 0.24 -24.97 -2.92
C TYR A 140 1.52 -25.54 -3.55
N ASP A 141 2.39 -26.17 -2.75
CA ASP A 141 3.72 -26.66 -3.16
C ASP A 141 4.62 -25.57 -3.78
N LEU A 142 4.42 -24.31 -3.37
CA LEU A 142 5.18 -23.17 -3.88
C LEU A 142 6.41 -22.88 -3.02
N THR A 143 7.58 -22.82 -3.66
CA THR A 143 8.82 -22.38 -3.00
C THR A 143 9.00 -20.86 -3.16
N VAL A 144 9.08 -20.14 -2.05
CA VAL A 144 9.43 -18.71 -2.03
C VAL A 144 10.92 -18.55 -1.72
N PRO A 145 11.69 -17.82 -2.54
CA PRO A 145 13.11 -17.55 -2.31
C PRO A 145 13.42 -16.87 -0.97
N GLU A 146 14.57 -17.19 -0.37
CA GLU A 146 14.97 -16.61 0.93
C GLU A 146 15.23 -15.11 0.85
N ASP A 147 15.70 -14.58 -0.29
CA ASP A 147 15.92 -13.15 -0.45
C ASP A 147 14.61 -12.35 -0.51
N VAL A 148 13.52 -12.96 -0.99
CA VAL A 148 12.16 -12.40 -0.92
C VAL A 148 11.66 -12.42 0.52
N VAL A 149 11.84 -13.54 1.23
CA VAL A 149 11.36 -13.71 2.62
C VAL A 149 12.10 -12.79 3.59
N ASN A 150 13.42 -12.67 3.44
CA ASN A 150 14.31 -11.90 4.31
C ASN A 150 14.52 -10.46 3.80
N LYS A 151 13.67 -9.98 2.88
CA LYS A 151 13.75 -8.62 2.38
C LYS A 151 13.64 -7.64 3.54
N LYS A 152 14.63 -6.74 3.64
CA LYS A 152 14.69 -5.68 4.64
C LYS A 152 14.80 -4.34 3.94
N ILE A 153 13.84 -3.46 4.17
CA ILE A 153 13.98 -2.05 3.83
C ILE A 153 14.94 -1.42 4.83
N SER A 154 15.89 -0.60 4.35
CA SER A 154 16.83 0.11 5.24
C SER A 154 16.14 1.23 6.00
N TYR A 155 16.57 1.45 7.25
CA TYR A 155 16.15 2.60 8.04
C TYR A 155 16.49 3.92 7.31
N CYS A 156 15.60 4.91 7.40
CA CYS A 156 15.80 6.20 6.76
C CYS A 156 16.64 7.15 7.62
N SER A 157 17.95 7.18 7.39
CA SER A 157 18.87 8.13 8.04
C SER A 157 18.85 9.53 7.42
N GLU A 158 18.33 9.67 6.19
CA GLU A 158 18.34 10.93 5.43
C GLU A 158 17.04 11.74 5.57
N PHE A 159 16.07 11.25 6.35
CA PHE A 159 14.84 11.99 6.60
C PHE A 159 15.09 13.21 7.47
N SER A 160 14.74 14.39 6.97
CA SER A 160 14.90 15.67 7.66
C SER A 160 13.56 16.16 8.19
N THR A 161 13.48 16.47 9.48
CA THR A 161 12.32 17.08 10.12
C THR A 161 12.77 17.89 11.33
N ASP A 162 12.05 18.97 11.67
CA ASP A 162 12.31 19.75 12.88
C ASP A 162 11.98 18.94 14.15
N SER A 163 10.96 18.08 14.06
CA SER A 163 10.61 17.10 15.09
C SER A 163 9.99 15.85 14.45
N ARG A 164 10.36 14.66 14.95
CA ARG A 164 9.66 13.42 14.59
C ARG A 164 8.29 13.41 15.26
N LEU A 165 7.31 12.77 14.62
CA LEU A 165 5.99 12.62 15.23
C LEU A 165 6.10 11.58 16.35
N SER A 166 5.41 11.82 17.47
CA SER A 166 5.36 10.84 18.54
C SER A 166 4.60 9.58 18.10
N LYS A 167 4.67 8.51 18.90
CA LYS A 167 3.86 7.32 18.64
C LYS A 167 2.38 7.65 18.77
N GLU A 168 2.02 8.46 19.75
CA GLU A 168 0.67 8.90 20.06
C GLU A 168 0.07 9.70 18.90
N ASP A 169 0.81 10.68 18.35
CA ASP A 169 0.35 11.48 17.20
C ASP A 169 0.11 10.61 15.96
N ARG A 170 1.00 9.63 15.71
CA ARG A 170 0.85 8.71 14.57
C ARG A 170 -0.35 7.79 14.74
N LEU A 171 -0.63 7.35 15.96
CA LEU A 171 -1.81 6.54 16.27
C LEU A 171 -3.09 7.35 16.12
N GLU A 172 -3.13 8.60 16.58
CA GLU A 172 -4.28 9.49 16.40
C GLU A 172 -4.62 9.66 14.91
N ILE A 173 -3.61 9.91 14.06
CA ILE A 173 -3.80 10.02 12.61
C ILE A 173 -4.38 8.72 12.02
N GLN A 174 -3.85 7.56 12.42
CA GLN A 174 -4.35 6.26 11.96
C GLN A 174 -5.80 6.03 12.37
N GLU A 175 -6.14 6.35 13.62
CA GLU A 175 -7.51 6.24 14.15
C GLU A 175 -8.48 7.16 13.40
N ASN A 176 -8.06 8.40 13.10
CA ASN A 176 -8.87 9.35 12.34
C ASN A 176 -9.16 8.86 10.91
N ILE A 177 -8.17 8.25 10.25
CA ILE A 177 -8.35 7.68 8.91
C ILE A 177 -9.22 6.40 8.97
N LEU A 178 -8.97 5.53 9.96
CA LEU A 178 -9.80 4.34 10.19
C LEU A 178 -11.26 4.70 10.47
N ASN A 179 -11.51 5.79 11.20
CA ASN A 179 -12.86 6.30 11.45
C ASN A 179 -13.58 6.69 10.16
N ILE A 180 -12.86 7.21 9.15
CA ILE A 180 -13.42 7.45 7.83
C ILE A 180 -13.72 6.12 7.13
N ASP A 181 -12.77 5.19 7.13
CA ASP A 181 -12.91 3.88 6.50
C ASP A 181 -14.11 3.08 7.04
N SER A 182 -14.34 3.14 8.35
CA SER A 182 -15.48 2.51 9.02
C SER A 182 -16.83 2.92 8.42
N LYS A 183 -16.94 4.13 7.84
CA LYS A 183 -18.18 4.61 7.24
C LYS A 183 -18.49 3.89 5.93
N TYR A 184 -17.48 3.56 5.13
CA TYR A 184 -17.69 2.77 3.91
C TYR A 184 -18.11 1.34 4.24
N PHE A 185 -17.57 0.77 5.33
CA PHE A 185 -17.98 -0.55 5.81
C PHE A 185 -19.44 -0.55 6.29
N ILE A 186 -19.84 0.42 7.12
CA ILE A 186 -21.22 0.55 7.61
C ILE A 186 -22.21 0.74 6.46
N MET A 187 -21.78 1.38 5.38
CA MET A 187 -22.59 1.60 4.18
C MET A 187 -22.54 0.45 3.17
N GLU A 188 -21.90 -0.68 3.53
CA GLU A 188 -21.77 -1.88 2.70
C GLU A 188 -21.10 -1.58 1.33
N LEU A 189 -20.23 -0.57 1.29
CA LEU A 189 -19.44 -0.23 0.10
C LEU A 189 -18.16 -1.07 0.02
N ILE A 190 -17.71 -1.58 1.16
CA ILE A 190 -16.64 -2.57 1.30
C ILE A 190 -17.05 -3.54 2.42
N ASP A 191 -16.46 -4.73 2.40
CA ASP A 191 -16.63 -5.77 3.41
C ASP A 191 -15.25 -6.17 4.00
N GLU A 192 -15.23 -7.26 4.77
CA GLU A 192 -14.03 -7.74 5.45
C GLU A 192 -12.91 -8.20 4.52
N ASP A 193 -13.23 -8.64 3.29
CA ASP A 193 -12.24 -9.09 2.32
C ASP A 193 -11.36 -7.94 1.82
N TYR A 194 -11.83 -6.70 1.98
CA TYR A 194 -11.10 -5.49 1.61
C TYR A 194 -10.40 -4.82 2.80
N MET A 195 -10.59 -5.34 4.02
CA MET A 195 -9.87 -4.85 5.18
C MET A 195 -8.42 -5.35 5.12
N ASN A 196 -7.46 -4.47 5.38
CA ASN A 196 -6.01 -4.75 5.37
C ASN A 196 -5.34 -4.93 4.00
N LEU A 197 -5.99 -4.53 2.90
CA LEU A 197 -5.35 -4.56 1.59
C LEU A 197 -4.15 -3.60 1.49
N GLY A 198 -3.13 -4.04 0.76
CA GLY A 198 -2.04 -3.18 0.34
C GLY A 198 -2.42 -2.32 -0.87
N LEU A 199 -1.61 -1.29 -1.14
CA LEU A 199 -1.82 -0.37 -2.25
C LEU A 199 -1.96 -1.11 -3.59
N VAL A 200 -1.09 -2.08 -3.84
CA VAL A 200 -1.13 -2.88 -5.08
C VAL A 200 -2.38 -3.75 -5.10
N ASP A 201 -2.73 -4.38 -3.98
CA ASP A 201 -3.87 -5.30 -3.86
C ASP A 201 -5.18 -4.61 -4.21
N TRP A 202 -5.41 -3.36 -3.77
CA TRP A 202 -6.60 -2.60 -4.15
C TRP A 202 -6.83 -2.52 -5.67
N PHE A 203 -5.77 -2.25 -6.44
CA PHE A 203 -5.87 -2.23 -7.91
C PHE A 203 -6.12 -3.63 -8.48
N MET A 204 -5.50 -4.65 -7.90
CA MET A 204 -5.64 -6.03 -8.37
C MET A 204 -7.05 -6.58 -8.09
N TYR A 205 -7.61 -6.32 -6.91
CA TYR A 205 -8.99 -6.64 -6.55
C TYR A 205 -10.00 -5.88 -7.42
N LYS A 206 -9.72 -4.62 -7.79
CA LYS A 206 -10.54 -3.90 -8.77
C LYS A 206 -10.53 -4.58 -10.14
N LEU A 207 -9.36 -5.00 -10.61
CA LEU A 207 -9.17 -5.49 -11.99
C LEU A 207 -9.65 -6.93 -12.17
N TYR A 208 -9.53 -7.77 -11.14
CA TYR A 208 -9.75 -9.21 -11.23
C TYR A 208 -10.77 -9.75 -10.22
N GLY A 209 -11.22 -8.93 -9.27
CA GLY A 209 -12.11 -9.38 -8.20
C GLY A 209 -11.42 -10.26 -7.16
N THR A 210 -12.21 -11.05 -6.44
CA THR A 210 -11.79 -11.89 -5.32
C THR A 210 -10.99 -13.11 -5.77
N ASP A 211 -11.09 -13.51 -7.05
CA ASP A 211 -10.35 -14.65 -7.61
C ASP A 211 -8.87 -14.35 -7.88
N ILE A 212 -8.42 -13.11 -7.66
CA ILE A 212 -7.07 -12.68 -8.00
C ILE A 212 -5.98 -13.44 -7.25
N PHE A 213 -6.28 -13.89 -6.03
CA PHE A 213 -5.35 -14.73 -5.28
C PHE A 213 -5.14 -16.09 -5.98
N ASN A 214 -6.23 -16.74 -6.45
CA ASN A 214 -6.13 -18.00 -7.18
C ASN A 214 -5.34 -17.83 -8.48
N GLU A 215 -5.56 -16.73 -9.21
CA GLU A 215 -4.79 -16.39 -10.41
C GLU A 215 -3.29 -16.21 -10.09
N LYS A 216 -2.96 -15.55 -8.97
CA LYS A 216 -1.58 -15.39 -8.52
C LYS A 216 -0.91 -16.73 -8.24
N ILE A 217 -1.59 -17.63 -7.53
CA ILE A 217 -1.10 -18.97 -7.24
C ILE A 217 -0.89 -19.79 -8.51
N ASN A 218 -1.84 -19.75 -9.45
CA ASN A 218 -1.73 -20.47 -10.71
C ASN A 218 -0.51 -20.04 -11.52
N ARG A 219 -0.27 -18.74 -11.65
CA ARG A 219 0.93 -18.22 -12.32
C ARG A 219 2.22 -18.56 -11.58
N ALA A 220 2.21 -18.49 -10.25
CA ALA A 220 3.36 -18.87 -9.45
C ALA A 220 3.74 -20.35 -9.66
N LYS A 221 2.77 -21.25 -9.85
CA LYS A 221 3.02 -22.68 -10.13
C LYS A 221 3.68 -22.96 -11.48
N GLU A 222 3.63 -22.01 -12.42
CA GLU A 222 4.32 -22.11 -13.71
C GLU A 222 5.79 -21.70 -13.60
N ILE A 223 6.14 -20.92 -12.57
CA ILE A 223 7.46 -20.27 -12.41
C ILE A 223 8.27 -20.88 -11.25
N CYS A 224 7.63 -21.24 -10.14
CA CYS A 224 8.26 -21.54 -8.85
C CYS A 224 8.29 -23.04 -8.47
N ARG A 225 8.33 -23.95 -9.45
CA ARG A 225 8.50 -25.40 -9.20
C ARG A 225 9.93 -25.77 -8.87
#